data_AF-D1YJ52-F1
#
_entry.id   AF-D1YJ52-F1
#
_cell.length_a   1.000
_cell.length_b   1.000
_cell.length_c   1.000
_cell.angle_alpha   90.00
_cell.angle_beta   90.00
_cell.angle_gamma   90.00
#
_symmetry.space_group_name_H-M   'P 1'
#
loop_
_entity.id
_entity.type
_entity.pdbx_description
1 polymer ?
#
loop_
_entity_poly.entity_id
_entity_poly.type
_entity_poly.pdbx_seq_one_letter_code
_entity_poly.pdbx_strand_id
1 'polypeptide(L)'
;MDTYPQLSGALVESKGKRPSGKLLKNSLGYMVFNSDNIGEGTTNGGVWIASSSAYKGHGINVLPENFKRVVVGFAARRAVKPTWYNAQDNYVRPDINNSKYDEFVNDSLIYSLFDNASYQAAYRNWKNYSNLANFKNKWANQWFWLDIDTVRELTNEYNQMQLYNDTRGDTNRYVAKMVNQTTFSPEAKAVLDIVNKIWLQTLSCRQSAILANETLSLEAWDAGWFQLKQLVKLFPDKNQILMLEFKEKFEILKKKIEDEVYDLNMLSR
;
A
#
# COMPACT_ATOMS: atom_id res chain seq x y z
N MET A 1 -26.45 -1.70 -8.11
CA MET A 1 -25.05 -1.89 -8.52
C MET A 1 -24.18 -1.21 -7.48
N ASP A 2 -23.10 -1.84 -7.06
CA ASP A 2 -22.18 -1.24 -6.10
C ASP A 2 -21.53 0.01 -6.71
N THR A 3 -21.31 1.03 -5.89
CA THR A 3 -20.70 2.31 -6.31
C THR A 3 -19.18 2.29 -6.26
N TYR A 4 -18.58 1.12 -5.95
CA TYR A 4 -17.15 0.91 -5.78
C TYR A 4 -16.76 -0.49 -6.24
N PRO A 5 -15.50 -0.71 -6.69
CA PRO A 5 -15.03 -2.04 -7.06
C PRO A 5 -14.85 -2.92 -5.82
N GLN A 6 -15.24 -4.19 -5.91
CA GLN A 6 -14.90 -5.22 -4.93
C GLN A 6 -13.74 -6.07 -5.44
N LEU A 7 -12.61 -5.94 -4.77
CA LEU A 7 -11.32 -6.38 -5.27
C LEU A 7 -10.95 -7.76 -4.76
N SER A 8 -10.23 -8.54 -5.58
CA SER A 8 -9.47 -9.73 -5.20
C SER A 8 -7.96 -9.55 -5.35
N GLY A 9 -7.53 -8.37 -5.76
CA GLY A 9 -6.14 -7.94 -5.94
C GLY A 9 -6.10 -6.47 -6.37
N ALA A 10 -4.92 -5.87 -6.49
CA ALA A 10 -4.75 -4.43 -6.70
C ALA A 10 -5.52 -3.87 -7.91
N LEU A 11 -5.56 -4.61 -9.02
CA LEU A 11 -6.22 -4.23 -10.27
C LEU A 11 -7.18 -5.34 -10.76
N VAL A 12 -7.79 -6.08 -9.82
CA VAL A 12 -8.65 -7.21 -10.16
C VAL A 12 -9.96 -7.12 -9.39
N GLU A 13 -11.06 -6.89 -10.12
CA GLU A 13 -12.41 -7.05 -9.60
C GLU A 13 -12.73 -8.54 -9.44
N SER A 14 -13.35 -8.88 -8.32
CA SER A 14 -13.75 -10.26 -8.06
C SER A 14 -14.88 -10.70 -8.98
N LYS A 15 -14.74 -11.92 -9.52
CA LYS A 15 -15.77 -12.59 -10.32
C LYS A 15 -16.68 -13.49 -9.45
N GLY A 16 -16.50 -13.47 -8.14
CA GLY A 16 -17.24 -14.32 -7.20
C GLY A 16 -18.74 -14.00 -7.19
N LYS A 17 -19.58 -15.03 -7.02
CA LYS A 17 -21.04 -14.88 -7.10
C LYS A 17 -21.68 -14.07 -5.96
N ARG A 18 -20.98 -13.86 -4.83
CA ARG A 18 -21.48 -13.16 -3.64
C ARG A 18 -20.35 -12.46 -2.86
N PRO A 19 -19.81 -11.35 -3.38
CA PRO A 19 -18.85 -10.56 -2.63
C PRO A 19 -19.52 -9.93 -1.38
N SER A 20 -18.80 -9.92 -0.26
CA SER A 20 -19.38 -9.59 1.06
C SER A 20 -18.74 -8.38 1.76
N GLY A 21 -17.54 -7.96 1.34
CA GLY A 21 -16.91 -6.76 1.88
C GLY A 21 -17.69 -5.51 1.46
N LYS A 22 -18.06 -4.68 2.43
CA LYS A 22 -18.71 -3.38 2.20
C LYS A 22 -17.73 -2.25 2.50
N LEU A 23 -17.68 -1.27 1.60
CA LEU A 23 -16.87 -0.07 1.80
C LEU A 23 -17.72 0.99 2.52
N LEU A 24 -17.25 1.45 3.67
CA LEU A 24 -17.89 2.54 4.40
C LEU A 24 -17.59 3.89 3.75
N LYS A 25 -18.46 4.86 4.00
CA LYS A 25 -18.21 6.25 3.64
C LYS A 25 -16.93 6.74 4.32
N ASN A 26 -16.13 7.53 3.60
CA ASN A 26 -14.83 8.06 4.05
C ASN A 26 -13.75 7.01 4.30
N SER A 27 -13.96 5.75 3.90
CA SER A 27 -12.92 4.73 4.02
C SER A 27 -11.73 5.05 3.11
N LEU A 28 -10.53 4.96 3.67
CA LEU A 28 -9.25 5.05 2.97
C LEU A 28 -8.94 3.77 2.18
N GLY A 29 -9.69 2.70 2.45
CA GLY A 29 -9.52 1.40 1.84
C GLY A 29 -10.19 0.29 2.65
N TYR A 30 -9.80 -0.95 2.38
CA TYR A 30 -10.27 -2.11 3.14
C TYR A 30 -9.10 -3.05 3.37
N MET A 31 -8.95 -3.53 4.61
CA MET A 31 -7.98 -4.56 4.95
C MET A 31 -8.72 -5.88 5.13
N VAL A 32 -8.44 -6.87 4.29
CA VAL A 32 -8.76 -8.26 4.63
C VAL A 32 -7.84 -8.68 5.75
N PHE A 33 -8.41 -9.22 6.81
CA PHE A 33 -7.72 -9.52 8.06
C PHE A 33 -8.33 -10.77 8.70
N ASN A 34 -8.09 -11.92 8.07
CA ASN A 34 -8.71 -13.19 8.43
C ASN A 34 -7.88 -13.95 9.46
N SER A 35 -8.53 -14.60 10.44
CA SER A 35 -7.88 -15.34 11.55
C SER A 35 -6.85 -14.49 12.32
N ASP A 36 -6.17 -15.10 13.29
CA ASP A 36 -5.06 -14.48 14.02
C ASP A 36 -3.78 -15.31 13.96
N ASN A 37 -3.76 -16.45 13.26
CA ASN A 37 -2.54 -17.26 13.17
C ASN A 37 -1.52 -16.72 12.15
N ILE A 38 -0.24 -17.07 12.34
CA ILE A 38 0.88 -16.66 11.47
C ILE A 38 0.69 -17.14 10.03
N GLY A 39 0.30 -18.41 9.84
CA GLY A 39 0.12 -19.00 8.50
C GLY A 39 -0.90 -18.25 7.63
N GLU A 40 -1.96 -17.73 8.25
CA GLU A 40 -3.01 -17.00 7.56
C GLU A 40 -2.55 -15.62 7.08
N GLY A 41 -1.62 -14.99 7.80
CA GLY A 41 -1.03 -13.69 7.45
C GLY A 41 -0.28 -13.71 6.12
N THR A 42 0.41 -14.81 5.82
CA THR A 42 1.22 -14.92 4.60
C THR A 42 0.81 -16.04 3.65
N THR A 43 0.86 -17.30 4.09
CA THR A 43 0.73 -18.47 3.20
C THR A 43 -0.67 -18.59 2.61
N ASN A 44 -1.71 -18.32 3.41
CA ASN A 44 -3.10 -18.48 2.98
C ASN A 44 -3.70 -17.21 2.39
N GLY A 45 -2.96 -16.09 2.35
CA GLY A 45 -3.44 -14.83 1.77
C GLY A 45 -4.64 -14.23 2.52
N GLY A 46 -4.64 -14.34 3.84
CA GLY A 46 -5.68 -13.81 4.73
C GLY A 46 -5.45 -12.38 5.19
N VAL A 47 -4.30 -11.77 4.88
CA VAL A 47 -3.99 -10.36 5.21
C VAL A 47 -3.53 -9.60 3.98
N TRP A 48 -4.31 -8.59 3.57
CA TRP A 48 -3.97 -7.67 2.47
C TRP A 48 -4.80 -6.40 2.55
N ILE A 49 -4.27 -5.29 2.02
CA ILE A 49 -4.92 -3.97 2.04
C ILE A 49 -5.20 -3.51 0.61
N ALA A 50 -6.40 -3.03 0.32
CA ALA A 50 -6.73 -2.40 -0.95
C ALA A 50 -7.33 -0.99 -0.77
N SER A 51 -7.29 -0.19 -1.83
CA SER A 51 -7.84 1.18 -1.86
C SER A 51 -9.37 1.23 -2.00
N SER A 52 -10.01 0.07 -2.20
CA SER A 52 -11.46 -0.12 -2.23
C SER A 52 -11.84 -1.34 -1.38
N SER A 53 -13.10 -1.78 -1.46
CA SER A 53 -13.57 -2.98 -0.78
C SER A 53 -12.92 -4.26 -1.28
N ALA A 54 -13.03 -5.32 -0.49
CA ALA A 54 -12.66 -6.68 -0.85
C ALA A 54 -13.90 -7.54 -1.16
N TYR A 55 -13.72 -8.61 -1.92
CA TYR A 55 -14.77 -9.63 -2.06
C TYR A 55 -15.02 -10.43 -0.77
N LYS A 56 -14.03 -10.48 0.14
CA LYS A 56 -14.10 -11.18 1.43
C LYS A 56 -14.71 -10.29 2.51
N GLY A 57 -15.65 -10.83 3.29
CA GLY A 57 -16.27 -10.16 4.44
C GLY A 57 -15.45 -10.22 5.74
N HIS A 58 -14.37 -10.99 5.77
CA HIS A 58 -13.46 -11.12 6.93
C HIS A 58 -12.38 -10.03 6.92
N GLY A 59 -12.82 -8.78 7.04
CA GLY A 59 -11.90 -7.64 7.04
C GLY A 59 -12.51 -6.42 7.70
N ILE A 60 -11.76 -5.33 7.64
CA ILE A 60 -12.12 -4.07 8.27
C ILE A 60 -11.94 -2.90 7.31
N ASN A 61 -12.84 -1.93 7.43
CA ASN A 61 -12.69 -0.65 6.73
C ASN A 61 -11.57 0.15 7.36
N VAL A 62 -10.73 0.76 6.53
CA VAL A 62 -9.65 1.61 7.00
C VAL A 62 -10.18 3.03 7.10
N LEU A 63 -10.33 3.53 8.31
CA LEU A 63 -10.80 4.86 8.61
C LEU A 63 -9.68 5.65 9.32
N PRO A 64 -9.66 6.99 9.24
CA PRO A 64 -8.65 7.79 9.94
C PRO A 64 -8.46 7.41 11.42
N GLU A 65 -9.54 7.11 12.14
CA GLU A 65 -9.56 6.74 13.55
C GLU A 65 -9.00 5.34 13.88
N ASN A 66 -8.88 4.45 12.89
CA ASN A 66 -8.29 3.12 13.09
C ASN A 66 -7.00 2.91 12.29
N PHE A 67 -6.56 3.91 11.53
CA PHE A 67 -5.41 3.82 10.61
C PHE A 67 -4.15 3.24 11.26
N LYS A 68 -3.75 3.76 12.44
CA LYS A 68 -2.57 3.26 13.18
C LYS A 68 -2.69 1.77 13.54
N ARG A 69 -3.88 1.33 13.95
CA ARG A 69 -4.13 -0.09 14.28
C ARG A 69 -4.11 -0.98 13.03
N VAL A 70 -4.58 -0.46 11.89
CA VAL A 70 -4.55 -1.17 10.61
C VAL A 70 -3.10 -1.41 10.18
N VAL A 71 -2.24 -0.38 10.18
CA VAL A 71 -0.85 -0.56 9.73
C VAL A 71 -0.06 -1.47 10.67
N VAL A 72 -0.27 -1.35 12.00
CA VAL A 72 0.32 -2.25 13.00
C VAL A 72 -0.11 -3.70 12.78
N GLY A 73 -1.43 -3.94 12.66
CA GLY A 73 -1.95 -5.29 12.46
C GLY A 73 -1.47 -5.91 11.15
N PHE A 74 -1.43 -5.12 10.07
CA PHE A 74 -0.88 -5.57 8.79
C PHE A 74 0.59 -5.94 8.91
N ALA A 75 1.43 -5.03 9.42
CA ALA A 75 2.87 -5.23 9.50
C ALA A 75 3.23 -6.43 10.38
N ALA A 76 2.64 -6.51 11.57
CA ALA A 76 2.87 -7.63 12.50
C ALA A 76 2.57 -8.99 11.84
N ARG A 77 1.42 -9.09 11.16
CA ARG A 77 0.98 -10.36 10.54
C ARG A 77 1.68 -10.72 9.24
N ARG A 78 2.41 -9.78 8.64
CA ARG A 78 3.06 -9.94 7.34
C ARG A 78 4.58 -10.07 7.45
N ALA A 79 5.18 -9.55 8.51
CA ALA A 79 6.63 -9.58 8.71
C ALA A 79 7.14 -10.95 9.17
N VAL A 80 6.45 -11.61 10.09
CA VAL A 80 6.86 -12.92 10.64
C VAL A 80 6.63 -14.02 9.60
N LYS A 81 7.69 -14.78 9.30
CA LYS A 81 7.61 -15.88 8.33
C LYS A 81 7.02 -17.13 9.00
N PRO A 82 5.97 -17.76 8.45
CA PRO A 82 5.47 -19.02 8.96
C PRO A 82 6.45 -20.15 8.66
N THR A 83 6.55 -21.04 9.63
CA THR A 83 7.27 -22.32 9.61
C THR A 83 6.30 -23.42 10.01
N TRP A 84 6.69 -24.69 9.87
CA TRP A 84 5.86 -25.80 10.32
C TRP A 84 5.60 -25.77 11.84
N TYR A 85 6.45 -25.08 12.62
CA TYR A 85 6.35 -24.98 14.08
C TYR A 85 5.42 -23.84 14.52
N ASN A 86 5.65 -22.61 14.03
CA ASN A 86 4.95 -21.41 14.49
C ASN A 86 3.67 -21.08 13.68
N ALA A 87 3.34 -21.80 12.60
CA ALA A 87 2.23 -21.42 11.72
C ALA A 87 0.86 -21.31 12.42
N GLN A 88 0.66 -22.04 13.53
CA GLN A 88 -0.58 -22.03 14.31
C GLN A 88 -0.56 -21.05 15.50
N ASP A 89 0.56 -20.40 15.76
CA ASP A 89 0.66 -19.41 16.83
C ASP A 89 -0.24 -18.22 16.49
N ASN A 90 -0.95 -17.70 17.50
CA ASN A 90 -1.90 -16.61 17.32
C ASN A 90 -1.32 -15.31 17.88
N TYR A 91 -1.43 -14.24 17.09
CA TYR A 91 -1.06 -12.91 17.57
C TYR A 91 -1.99 -12.46 18.69
N VAL A 92 -1.42 -11.75 19.66
CA VAL A 92 -2.17 -10.99 20.65
C VAL A 92 -1.91 -9.49 20.48
N ARG A 93 -2.66 -8.67 21.22
CA ARG A 93 -2.49 -7.21 21.20
C ARG A 93 -1.07 -6.82 21.66
N PRO A 94 -0.40 -5.85 21.00
CA PRO A 94 0.90 -5.36 21.44
C PRO A 94 0.85 -4.65 22.80
N ASP A 95 1.98 -4.67 23.50
CA ASP A 95 2.24 -3.79 24.63
C ASP A 95 2.42 -2.34 24.14
N ILE A 96 1.33 -1.57 24.20
CA ILE A 96 1.30 -0.18 23.74
C ILE A 96 2.04 0.79 24.68
N ASN A 97 2.44 0.35 25.87
CA ASN A 97 3.17 1.19 26.84
C ASN A 97 4.69 1.04 26.69
N ASN A 98 5.13 0.09 25.87
CA ASN A 98 6.54 -0.09 25.56
C ASN A 98 7.07 1.10 24.77
N SER A 99 8.26 1.59 25.12
CA SER A 99 8.90 2.75 24.48
C SER A 99 9.14 2.59 22.98
N LYS A 100 9.17 1.34 22.47
CA LYS A 100 9.31 1.06 21.04
C LYS A 100 8.01 1.21 20.24
N TYR A 101 6.85 1.27 20.89
CA TYR A 101 5.56 1.15 20.20
C TYR A 101 5.31 2.27 19.18
N ASP A 102 5.68 3.52 19.50
CA ASP A 102 5.48 4.64 18.58
C ASP A 102 6.36 4.52 17.32
N GLU A 103 7.61 4.09 17.47
CA GLU A 103 8.50 3.82 16.33
C GLU A 103 7.97 2.65 15.48
N PHE A 104 7.53 1.56 16.14
CA PHE A 104 6.92 0.42 15.46
C PHE A 104 5.69 0.81 14.64
N VAL A 105 4.85 1.73 15.13
CA VAL A 105 3.68 2.25 14.39
C VAL A 105 4.13 2.98 13.12
N ASN A 106 5.19 3.79 13.20
CA ASN A 106 5.71 4.57 12.07
C ASN A 106 6.37 3.65 11.03
N ASP A 107 7.11 2.65 11.47
CA ASP A 107 7.73 1.66 10.60
C ASP A 107 6.69 0.77 9.92
N SER A 108 5.64 0.41 10.67
CA SER A 108 4.48 -0.33 10.15
C SER A 108 3.75 0.43 9.04
N LEU A 109 3.70 1.75 9.09
CA LEU A 109 3.14 2.59 8.01
C LEU A 109 3.93 2.36 6.71
N ILE A 110 5.26 2.50 6.74
CA ILE A 110 6.10 2.32 5.55
C ILE A 110 6.02 0.88 5.05
N TYR A 111 6.09 -0.10 5.94
CA TYR A 111 5.96 -1.50 5.57
C TYR A 111 4.63 -1.80 4.84
N SER A 112 3.52 -1.24 5.34
CA SER A 112 2.17 -1.45 4.79
C SER A 112 1.96 -0.89 3.39
N LEU A 113 2.84 0.00 2.91
CA LEU A 113 2.79 0.58 1.57
C LEU A 113 3.49 -0.29 0.53
N PHE A 114 4.54 -0.99 0.94
CA PHE A 114 5.51 -1.57 0.00
C PHE A 114 5.60 -3.10 0.02
N ASP A 115 4.85 -3.77 0.92
CA ASP A 115 4.71 -5.23 0.94
C ASP A 115 4.03 -5.77 -0.34
N ASN A 116 4.14 -7.08 -0.58
CA ASN A 116 3.49 -7.72 -1.73
C ASN A 116 1.97 -7.89 -1.57
N ALA A 117 1.43 -7.81 -0.34
CA ALA A 117 -0.01 -7.80 -0.06
C ALA A 117 -0.60 -6.38 0.05
N SER A 118 0.20 -5.36 -0.28
CA SER A 118 -0.21 -3.96 -0.43
C SER A 118 -0.82 -3.75 -1.82
N TYR A 119 -2.13 -3.93 -1.89
CA TYR A 119 -2.96 -3.82 -3.11
C TYR A 119 -3.61 -2.45 -3.25
N GLN A 120 -3.09 -1.42 -2.56
CA GLN A 120 -3.60 -0.07 -2.73
C GLN A 120 -3.18 0.45 -4.11
N ALA A 121 -4.18 0.81 -4.93
CA ALA A 121 -3.98 1.23 -6.30
C ALA A 121 -4.97 2.33 -6.69
N ALA A 122 -4.60 3.11 -7.69
CA ALA A 122 -5.42 4.16 -8.26
C ALA A 122 -6.01 3.68 -9.59
N TYR A 123 -7.25 4.08 -9.86
CA TYR A 123 -7.96 3.66 -11.07
C TYR A 123 -8.42 4.87 -11.84
N ARG A 124 -8.23 4.82 -13.16
CA ARG A 124 -8.68 5.83 -14.10
C ARG A 124 -9.48 5.13 -15.17
N ASN A 125 -10.66 5.67 -15.48
CA ASN A 125 -11.58 5.09 -16.46
C ASN A 125 -11.97 3.63 -16.17
N TRP A 126 -11.83 3.18 -14.92
CA TRP A 126 -12.28 1.85 -14.51
C TRP A 126 -13.79 1.89 -14.24
N LYS A 127 -14.56 1.58 -15.29
CA LYS A 127 -16.02 1.70 -15.29
C LYS A 127 -16.42 3.13 -14.83
N ASN A 128 -17.50 3.26 -14.07
CA ASN A 128 -18.00 4.53 -13.54
C ASN A 128 -17.66 4.74 -12.05
N TYR A 129 -16.66 4.05 -11.52
CA TYR A 129 -16.33 4.15 -10.11
C TYR A 129 -15.63 5.48 -9.79
N SER A 130 -15.98 6.07 -8.65
CA SER A 130 -15.32 7.26 -8.12
C SER A 130 -15.47 7.32 -6.61
N ASN A 131 -14.40 7.69 -5.91
CA ASN A 131 -14.39 7.88 -4.46
C ASN A 131 -14.11 9.34 -4.05
N LEU A 132 -14.01 10.25 -5.02
CA LEU A 132 -13.93 11.70 -4.80
C LEU A 132 -15.17 12.38 -5.38
N ALA A 133 -15.79 13.28 -4.63
CA ALA A 133 -17.05 13.92 -5.02
C ALA A 133 -16.94 14.77 -6.30
N ASN A 134 -15.78 15.38 -6.54
CA ASN A 134 -15.56 16.32 -7.63
C ASN A 134 -15.04 15.66 -8.92
N PHE A 135 -14.86 14.33 -8.92
CA PHE A 135 -14.31 13.60 -10.05
C PHE A 135 -15.27 12.51 -10.53
N LYS A 136 -15.23 12.24 -11.83
CA LYS A 136 -15.91 11.10 -12.47
C LYS A 136 -14.87 10.12 -12.98
N ASN A 137 -15.19 8.83 -12.91
CA ASN A 137 -14.35 7.72 -13.37
C ASN A 137 -12.92 7.74 -12.80
N LYS A 138 -12.75 8.27 -11.58
CA LYS A 138 -11.47 8.40 -10.90
C LYS A 138 -11.56 7.84 -9.50
N TRP A 139 -10.83 6.74 -9.28
CA TRP A 139 -10.61 6.18 -7.96
C TRP A 139 -9.25 6.62 -7.45
N ALA A 140 -9.27 7.51 -6.46
CA ALA A 140 -8.10 8.01 -5.79
C ALA A 140 -7.55 6.98 -4.79
N ASN A 141 -6.24 6.77 -4.83
CA ASN A 141 -5.53 5.95 -3.87
C ASN A 141 -5.10 6.81 -2.68
N GLN A 142 -5.87 6.76 -1.58
CA GLN A 142 -5.56 7.51 -0.35
C GLN A 142 -4.24 7.08 0.33
N TRP A 143 -3.63 5.98 -0.13
CA TRP A 143 -2.38 5.44 0.40
C TRP A 143 -1.14 5.88 -0.36
N PHE A 144 -1.27 6.67 -1.43
CA PHE A 144 -0.10 7.20 -2.11
C PHE A 144 0.66 8.19 -1.20
N TRP A 145 2.00 8.09 -1.21
CA TRP A 145 2.86 8.63 -0.16
C TRP A 145 3.55 9.94 -0.51
N LEU A 146 3.69 10.29 -1.79
CA LEU A 146 4.22 11.58 -2.20
C LEU A 146 3.12 12.65 -2.15
N ASP A 147 3.47 13.84 -1.69
CA ASP A 147 2.56 14.97 -1.75
C ASP A 147 2.37 15.46 -3.20
N ILE A 148 1.21 16.05 -3.45
CA ILE A 148 0.78 16.43 -4.79
C ILE A 148 1.63 17.55 -5.40
N ASP A 149 2.22 18.41 -4.56
CA ASP A 149 3.00 19.55 -5.04
C ASP A 149 4.39 19.07 -5.50
N THR A 150 5.03 18.18 -4.73
CA THR A 150 6.22 17.43 -5.17
C THR A 150 5.96 16.69 -6.47
N VAL A 151 4.82 16.00 -6.60
CA VAL A 151 4.47 15.28 -7.84
C VAL A 151 4.29 16.25 -9.00
N ARG A 152 3.64 17.40 -8.81
CA ARG A 152 3.49 18.43 -9.85
C ARG A 152 4.83 18.97 -10.32
N GLU A 153 5.71 19.31 -9.39
CA GLU A 153 7.03 19.84 -9.69
C GLU A 153 7.83 18.85 -10.54
N LEU A 154 7.98 17.61 -10.05
CA LEU A 154 8.76 16.58 -10.74
C LEU A 154 8.13 16.14 -12.06
N THR A 155 6.81 16.04 -12.15
CA THR A 155 6.15 15.69 -13.42
C THR A 155 6.26 16.80 -14.46
N ASN A 156 6.28 18.08 -14.04
CA ASN A 156 6.53 19.20 -14.95
C ASN A 156 7.99 19.20 -15.42
N GLU A 157 8.95 19.03 -14.52
CA GLU A 157 10.39 18.97 -14.84
C GLU A 157 10.71 17.85 -15.84
N TYR A 158 10.13 16.66 -15.64
CA TYR A 158 10.35 15.49 -16.50
C TYR A 158 9.39 15.42 -17.70
N ASN A 159 8.65 16.51 -17.99
CA ASN A 159 7.69 16.62 -19.09
C ASN A 159 6.63 15.49 -19.12
N GLN A 160 6.22 15.00 -17.96
CA GLN A 160 5.19 13.96 -17.79
C GLN A 160 3.79 14.58 -17.71
N MET A 161 3.36 15.21 -18.80
CA MET A 161 2.14 16.03 -18.83
C MET A 161 0.85 15.27 -18.51
N GLN A 162 0.75 13.97 -18.81
CA GLN A 162 -0.42 13.17 -18.44
C GLN A 162 -0.60 13.08 -16.92
N LEU A 163 0.48 12.79 -16.18
CA LEU A 163 0.46 12.73 -14.72
C LEU A 163 0.24 14.12 -14.13
N TYR A 164 0.95 15.13 -14.65
CA TYR A 164 0.77 16.53 -14.23
C TYR A 164 -0.70 16.96 -14.33
N ASN A 165 -1.34 16.68 -15.47
CA ASN A 165 -2.74 17.04 -15.70
C ASN A 165 -3.69 16.29 -14.77
N ASP A 166 -3.40 15.03 -14.40
CA ASP A 166 -4.19 14.26 -13.43
C ASP A 166 -4.17 14.87 -12.02
N THR A 167 -3.17 15.70 -11.68
CA THR A 167 -3.13 16.42 -10.40
C THR A 167 -4.09 17.61 -10.32
N ARG A 168 -4.64 18.09 -11.45
CA ARG A 168 -5.42 19.33 -11.48
C ARG A 168 -6.74 19.19 -10.72
N GLY A 169 -7.02 20.15 -9.85
CA GLY A 169 -8.21 20.14 -8.98
C GLY A 169 -8.21 19.05 -7.91
N ASP A 170 -7.12 18.29 -7.78
CA ASP A 170 -6.97 17.21 -6.81
C ASP A 170 -6.23 17.69 -5.56
N THR A 171 -6.19 16.86 -4.52
CA THR A 171 -5.63 17.20 -3.20
C THR A 171 -4.73 16.09 -2.65
N ASN A 172 -3.90 16.47 -1.69
CA ASN A 172 -3.01 15.55 -0.98
C ASN A 172 -3.76 14.34 -0.41
N ARG A 173 -3.22 13.15 -0.69
CA ARG A 173 -3.71 11.88 -0.15
C ARG A 173 -3.50 11.80 1.35
N TYR A 174 -4.33 11.01 2.01
CA TYR A 174 -4.25 10.84 3.45
C TYR A 174 -2.85 10.41 3.91
N VAL A 175 -2.27 9.39 3.27
CA VAL A 175 -0.94 8.88 3.66
C VAL A 175 0.18 9.88 3.39
N ALA A 176 0.15 10.64 2.29
CA ALA A 176 1.15 11.69 2.04
C ALA A 176 1.22 12.71 3.20
N LYS A 177 0.06 13.10 3.76
CA LYS A 177 0.02 13.98 4.94
C LYS A 177 0.64 13.31 6.17
N MET A 178 0.35 12.03 6.39
CA MET A 178 0.92 11.26 7.51
C MET A 178 2.44 11.14 7.38
N VAL A 179 2.94 10.80 6.20
CA VAL A 179 4.38 10.66 5.93
C VAL A 179 5.11 11.97 6.20
N ASN A 180 4.56 13.11 5.78
CA ASN A 180 5.17 14.43 6.00
C ASN A 180 5.17 14.89 7.46
N GLN A 181 4.37 14.26 8.33
CA GLN A 181 4.25 14.61 9.76
C GLN A 181 4.93 13.59 10.68
N THR A 182 5.56 12.57 10.12
CA THR A 182 6.09 11.42 10.87
C THR A 182 7.61 11.42 10.84
N THR A 183 8.23 11.17 12.00
CA THR A 183 9.64 10.83 12.10
C THR A 183 9.79 9.31 12.02
N PHE A 184 10.52 8.84 11.02
CA PHE A 184 10.73 7.42 10.76
C PHE A 184 12.06 6.92 11.33
N SER A 185 12.13 5.62 11.63
CA SER A 185 13.40 4.98 11.94
C SER A 185 14.38 5.04 10.76
N PRO A 186 15.68 4.77 10.98
CA PRO A 186 16.64 4.63 9.90
C PRO A 186 16.23 3.60 8.83
N GLU A 187 15.67 2.47 9.23
CA GLU A 187 15.24 1.39 8.33
C GLU A 187 14.05 1.82 7.47
N ALA A 188 13.01 2.38 8.10
CA ALA A 188 11.82 2.85 7.38
C ALA A 188 12.15 4.04 6.47
N LYS A 189 13.02 4.94 6.92
CA LYS A 189 13.52 6.05 6.10
C LYS A 189 14.32 5.54 4.90
N ALA A 190 15.18 4.54 5.09
CA ALA A 190 15.94 3.94 3.99
C ALA A 190 15.04 3.32 2.92
N VAL A 191 13.94 2.67 3.32
CA VAL A 191 12.91 2.17 2.38
C VAL A 191 12.22 3.33 1.66
N LEU A 192 11.80 4.36 2.37
CA LEU A 192 11.14 5.54 1.78
C LEU A 192 12.05 6.26 0.76
N ASP A 193 13.35 6.36 1.05
CA ASP A 193 14.29 7.03 0.16
C ASP A 193 14.53 6.25 -1.14
N ILE A 194 14.65 4.92 -1.08
CA ILE A 194 14.83 4.12 -2.28
C ILE A 194 13.56 4.05 -3.14
N VAL A 195 12.37 3.97 -2.54
CA VAL A 195 11.11 3.97 -3.32
C VAL A 195 10.86 5.32 -3.98
N ASN A 196 11.29 6.43 -3.37
CA ASN A 196 11.23 7.76 -4.00
C ASN A 196 12.15 7.84 -5.23
N LYS A 197 13.38 7.29 -5.14
CA LYS A 197 14.29 7.16 -6.29
C LYS A 197 13.69 6.31 -7.40
N ILE A 198 13.06 5.18 -7.05
CA ILE A 198 12.39 4.30 -8.02
C ILE A 198 11.23 5.05 -8.68
N TRP A 199 10.37 5.73 -7.91
CA TRP A 199 9.27 6.51 -8.46
C TRP A 199 9.78 7.57 -9.45
N LEU A 200 10.82 8.31 -9.09
CA LEU A 200 11.43 9.31 -9.97
C LEU A 200 11.96 8.66 -11.26
N GLN A 201 12.68 7.56 -11.13
CA GLN A 201 13.23 6.81 -12.27
C GLN A 201 12.14 6.31 -13.22
N THR A 202 10.96 5.95 -12.69
CA THR A 202 9.82 5.53 -13.53
C THR A 202 9.33 6.64 -14.46
N LEU A 203 9.53 7.94 -14.14
CA LEU A 203 9.10 9.04 -15.02
C LEU A 203 9.77 8.94 -16.40
N SER A 204 11.00 8.44 -16.49
CA SER A 204 11.74 8.26 -17.75
C SER A 204 11.15 7.21 -18.72
N CYS A 205 10.26 6.35 -18.25
CA CYS A 205 9.56 5.35 -19.08
C CYS A 205 8.04 5.36 -18.89
N ARG A 206 7.51 6.31 -18.11
CA ARG A 206 6.11 6.37 -17.71
C ARG A 206 5.17 6.46 -18.91
N GLN A 207 5.45 7.35 -19.85
CA GLN A 207 4.63 7.51 -21.06
C GLN A 207 4.61 6.23 -21.91
N SER A 208 5.76 5.60 -22.13
CA SER A 208 5.84 4.32 -22.85
C SER A 208 5.09 3.20 -22.12
N ALA A 209 5.13 3.19 -20.78
CA ALA A 209 4.43 2.21 -19.96
C ALA A 209 2.90 2.37 -20.03
N ILE A 210 2.40 3.61 -20.05
CA ILE A 210 0.98 3.92 -20.22
C ILE A 210 0.48 3.36 -21.56
N LEU A 211 1.21 3.64 -22.66
CA LEU A 211 0.86 3.14 -23.99
C LEU A 211 0.95 1.61 -24.11
N ALA A 212 1.92 1.00 -23.42
CA ALA A 212 2.10 -0.45 -23.45
C ALA A 212 0.98 -1.20 -22.71
N ASN A 213 0.39 -0.60 -21.67
CA ASN A 213 -0.68 -1.24 -20.91
C ASN A 213 -1.58 -0.23 -20.19
N GLU A 214 -2.66 0.18 -20.86
CA GLU A 214 -3.68 1.09 -20.33
C GLU A 214 -4.44 0.53 -19.12
N THR A 215 -4.46 -0.80 -18.94
CA THR A 215 -5.18 -1.44 -17.82
C THR A 215 -4.52 -1.22 -16.46
N LEU A 216 -3.27 -0.75 -16.44
CA LEU A 216 -2.53 -0.48 -15.22
C LEU A 216 -2.83 0.89 -14.60
N SER A 217 -3.59 1.76 -15.28
CA SER A 217 -3.87 3.15 -14.85
C SER A 217 -2.60 3.91 -14.43
N LEU A 218 -1.52 3.79 -15.20
CA LEU A 218 -0.21 4.38 -14.89
C LEU A 218 -0.16 5.91 -15.09
N GLU A 219 -1.16 6.47 -15.74
CA GLU A 219 -1.41 7.91 -15.85
C GLU A 219 -1.91 8.54 -14.54
N ALA A 220 -2.32 7.72 -13.57
CA ALA A 220 -2.70 8.18 -12.25
C ALA A 220 -1.47 8.75 -11.50
N TRP A 221 -1.56 10.00 -11.04
CA TRP A 221 -0.48 10.62 -10.26
C TRP A 221 -0.24 9.89 -8.91
N ASP A 222 -1.29 9.26 -8.39
CA ASP A 222 -1.32 8.48 -7.15
C ASP A 222 -1.27 6.96 -7.39
N ALA A 223 -0.70 6.52 -8.51
CA ALA A 223 -0.46 5.12 -8.82
C ALA A 223 0.31 4.42 -7.68
N GLY A 224 -0.30 3.39 -7.10
CA GLY A 224 0.25 2.69 -5.93
C GLY A 224 1.45 1.80 -6.26
N TRP A 225 2.11 1.28 -5.22
CA TRP A 225 3.34 0.49 -5.37
C TRP A 225 3.19 -0.73 -6.28
N PHE A 226 2.05 -1.41 -6.22
CA PHE A 226 1.76 -2.53 -7.12
C PHE A 226 1.85 -2.10 -8.59
N GLN A 227 1.25 -0.96 -8.96
CA GLN A 227 1.26 -0.43 -10.32
C GLN A 227 2.69 -0.09 -10.76
N LEU A 228 3.47 0.56 -9.88
CA LEU A 228 4.87 0.89 -10.16
C LEU A 228 5.72 -0.37 -10.37
N LYS A 229 5.51 -1.42 -9.58
CA LYS A 229 6.19 -2.71 -9.79
C LYS A 229 5.86 -3.32 -11.15
N GLN A 230 4.62 -3.20 -11.64
CA GLN A 230 4.29 -3.67 -12.99
C GLN A 230 4.99 -2.82 -14.06
N LEU A 231 5.02 -1.49 -13.90
CA LEU A 231 5.77 -0.59 -14.79
C LEU A 231 7.25 -0.99 -14.85
N VAL A 232 7.88 -1.20 -13.70
CA VAL A 232 9.30 -1.59 -13.62
C VAL A 232 9.57 -2.91 -14.33
N LYS A 233 8.64 -3.88 -14.28
CA LYS A 233 8.76 -5.15 -15.02
C LYS A 233 8.70 -4.98 -16.54
N LEU A 234 8.00 -3.96 -17.04
CA LEU A 234 7.99 -3.65 -18.47
C LEU A 234 9.32 -3.06 -18.94
N PHE A 235 10.10 -2.47 -18.03
CA PHE A 235 11.39 -1.81 -18.32
C PHE A 235 12.45 -2.18 -17.27
N PRO A 236 12.86 -3.47 -17.19
CA PRO A 236 13.71 -3.97 -16.12
C PRO A 236 15.07 -3.29 -16.08
N ASP A 237 15.70 -3.07 -17.24
CA ASP A 237 17.05 -2.49 -17.36
C ASP A 237 17.17 -1.10 -16.73
N LYS A 238 16.05 -0.35 -16.67
CA LYS A 238 16.04 1.01 -16.10
C LYS A 238 16.02 1.05 -14.58
N ASN A 239 15.63 -0.03 -13.91
CA ASN A 239 15.32 -0.02 -12.48
C ASN A 239 15.90 -1.22 -11.72
N GLN A 240 16.59 -2.15 -12.40
CA GLN A 240 17.06 -3.40 -11.79
C GLN A 240 17.89 -3.17 -10.52
N ILE A 241 18.87 -2.26 -10.57
CA ILE A 241 19.75 -1.95 -9.42
C ILE A 241 18.93 -1.37 -8.27
N LEU A 242 18.10 -0.37 -8.52
CA LEU A 242 17.24 0.25 -7.50
C LEU A 242 16.27 -0.77 -6.87
N MET A 243 15.74 -1.71 -7.66
CA MET A 243 14.87 -2.77 -7.16
C MET A 243 15.61 -3.80 -6.30
N LEU A 244 16.90 -4.06 -6.56
CA LEU A 244 17.74 -4.89 -5.69
C LEU A 244 18.00 -4.18 -4.35
N GLU A 245 18.37 -2.89 -4.40
CA GLU A 245 18.52 -2.08 -3.19
C GLU A 245 17.22 -1.97 -2.38
N PHE A 246 16.07 -1.84 -3.07
CA PHE A 246 14.77 -1.85 -2.40
C PHE A 246 14.53 -3.16 -1.66
N LYS A 247 14.80 -4.31 -2.29
CA LYS A 247 14.62 -5.61 -1.64
C LYS A 247 15.48 -5.73 -0.39
N GLU A 248 16.75 -5.35 -0.47
CA GLU A 248 17.66 -5.37 0.68
C GLU A 248 17.13 -4.50 1.83
N LYS A 249 16.82 -3.23 1.55
CA LYS A 249 16.32 -2.28 2.58
C LYS A 249 14.98 -2.72 3.15
N PHE A 250 14.10 -3.26 2.31
CA PHE A 250 12.79 -3.73 2.74
C PHE A 250 12.90 -4.99 3.62
N GLU A 251 13.82 -5.91 3.32
CA GLU A 251 14.08 -7.07 4.20
C GLU A 251 14.69 -6.65 5.55
N ILE A 252 15.52 -5.61 5.59
CA ILE A 252 16.02 -5.03 6.86
C ILE A 252 14.85 -4.48 7.70
N LEU A 253 13.98 -3.65 7.10
CA LEU A 253 12.79 -3.13 7.78
C LEU A 253 11.87 -4.27 8.25
N LYS A 254 11.66 -5.27 7.39
CA LYS A 254 10.85 -6.44 7.73
C LYS A 254 11.42 -7.20 8.92
N LYS A 255 12.74 -7.40 8.96
CA LYS A 255 13.40 -8.12 10.06
C LYS A 255 13.24 -7.36 11.37
N LYS A 256 13.39 -6.04 11.35
CA LYS A 256 13.12 -5.18 12.50
C LYS A 256 11.68 -5.34 13.01
N ILE A 257 10.70 -5.24 12.11
CA ILE A 257 9.28 -5.40 12.46
C ILE A 257 9.02 -6.79 13.05
N GLU A 258 9.61 -7.84 12.47
CA GLU A 258 9.53 -9.21 13.01
C GLU A 258 10.07 -9.28 14.45
N ASP A 259 11.25 -8.71 14.72
CA ASP A 259 11.83 -8.72 16.07
C ASP A 259 10.96 -7.91 17.06
N GLU A 260 10.43 -6.77 16.63
CA GLU A 260 9.54 -5.93 17.44
C GLU A 260 8.17 -6.55 17.70
N VAL A 261 7.71 -7.49 16.85
CA VAL A 261 6.53 -8.31 17.17
C VAL A 261 6.71 -9.05 18.49
N TYR A 262 7.88 -9.65 18.69
CA TYR A 262 8.20 -10.37 19.93
C TYR A 262 8.47 -9.41 21.09
N ASP A 263 9.23 -8.34 20.84
CA ASP A 263 9.57 -7.36 21.89
C ASP A 263 8.34 -6.59 22.42
N LEU A 264 7.30 -6.44 21.59
CA LEU A 264 6.01 -5.85 21.97
C LEU A 264 4.99 -6.90 22.45
N ASN A 265 5.43 -8.12 22.75
CA ASN A 265 4.62 -9.21 23.30
C ASN A 265 3.42 -9.63 22.43
N MET A 266 3.49 -9.43 21.11
CA MET A 266 2.43 -9.89 20.20
C MET A 266 2.51 -11.39 19.91
N LEU A 267 3.72 -11.97 20.04
CA LEU A 267 3.99 -13.40 19.96
C LEU A 267 5.00 -13.79 21.05
N SER A 268 5.01 -15.08 21.43
CA SER A 268 6.03 -15.65 22.31
C SER A 268 7.19 -16.21 21.48
N ARG A 269 8.42 -16.07 21.98
CA ARG A 269 9.62 -16.65 21.36
C ARG A 269 9.70 -18.16 21.56
#